data_AF-A0A5K0ZBM8-F1
#
_entry.id   AF-A0A5K0ZBM8-F1
#
_cell.length_a   1.000
_cell.length_b   1.000
_cell.length_c   1.000
_cell.angle_alpha   90.00
_cell.angle_beta   90.00
_cell.angle_gamma   90.00
#
_symmetry.space_group_name_H-M   'P 1'
#
loop_
_entity.id
_entity.type
_entity.pdbx_description
1 polymer ?
#
loop_
_entity_poly.entity_id
_entity_poly.type
_entity_poly.pdbx_seq_one_letter_code
_entity_poly.pdbx_strand_id
1 'polypeptide(L)'
;SITKSPILWVMIDTGSNLIWTLCVPYYNFICQMNSTLKPIQSSTYHNLRCTTSFWSACDDNQLHSVKSSYGDGSVVEGSLALKRFWFEDGTDGTIKLPTIAFGCIHKENSVDFENLVDPSLVSLRPGSLSLVSHIGFFINHKFAYSLPLHSKKNNVI
;
A
#
# COMPACT_ATOMS: atom_id res chain seq x y z
N SER A 1 9.08 -25.22 5.40
CA SER A 1 8.44 -24.73 4.17
C SER A 1 8.56 -23.22 4.16
N ILE A 2 9.34 -22.65 3.23
CA ILE A 2 9.50 -21.20 3.11
C ILE A 2 8.31 -20.70 2.29
N THR A 3 7.35 -20.05 2.93
CA THR A 3 6.28 -19.35 2.23
C THR A 3 6.89 -18.21 1.42
N LYS A 4 6.88 -18.33 0.08
CA LYS A 4 7.20 -17.22 -0.81
C LYS A 4 6.22 -16.09 -0.50
N SER A 5 6.74 -14.91 -0.20
CA SER A 5 5.88 -13.76 0.06
C SER A 5 5.15 -13.33 -1.22
N PRO A 6 3.89 -12.89 -1.11
CA PRO A 6 3.13 -12.45 -2.27
C PRO A 6 3.72 -11.17 -2.87
N ILE A 7 3.70 -11.07 -4.20
CA ILE A 7 4.06 -9.85 -4.93
C ILE A 7 2.87 -8.89 -4.86
N LEU A 8 3.17 -7.62 -4.53
CA LEU A 8 2.19 -6.55 -4.51
C LEU A 8 2.35 -5.65 -5.74
N TRP A 9 1.32 -5.58 -6.57
CA TRP A 9 1.21 -4.56 -7.61
C TRP A 9 0.58 -3.32 -6.99
N VAL A 10 1.12 -2.15 -7.32
CA VAL A 10 0.74 -0.90 -6.65
C VAL A 10 0.56 0.22 -7.66
N MET A 11 -0.44 1.07 -7.41
CA MET A 11 -0.55 2.36 -8.07
C MET A 11 0.39 3.36 -7.41
N ILE A 12 1.06 4.19 -8.20
CA ILE A 12 1.90 5.27 -7.69
C ILE A 12 1.08 6.56 -7.71
N ASP A 13 0.89 7.16 -6.53
CA ASP A 13 0.12 8.38 -6.37
C ASP A 13 0.99 9.52 -5.81
N THR A 14 1.16 10.57 -6.60
CA THR A 14 1.89 11.79 -6.19
C THR A 14 1.01 12.81 -5.47
N GLY A 15 -0.32 12.63 -5.48
CA GLY A 15 -1.32 13.52 -4.92
C GLY A 15 -1.66 13.26 -3.44
N SER A 16 -1.43 12.04 -2.95
CA SER A 16 -1.71 11.64 -1.57
C SER A 16 -0.46 11.24 -0.78
N ASN A 17 -0.62 11.10 0.54
CA ASN A 17 0.47 10.88 1.50
C ASN A 17 0.29 9.60 2.34
N LEU A 18 -0.59 8.67 1.95
CA LEU A 18 -0.87 7.41 2.63
C LEU A 18 -0.49 6.22 1.73
N ILE A 19 0.49 5.42 2.15
CA ILE A 19 0.68 4.08 1.57
C ILE A 19 -0.43 3.17 2.11
N TRP A 20 -1.10 2.41 1.25
CA TRP A 20 -2.11 1.45 1.71
C TRP A 20 -2.25 0.25 0.78
N THR A 21 -2.80 -0.84 1.32
CA THR A 21 -3.14 -2.06 0.58
C THR A 21 -4.38 -2.70 1.21
N LEU A 22 -5.19 -3.37 0.40
CA LEU A 22 -6.33 -4.12 0.89
C LEU A 22 -5.88 -5.33 1.71
N CYS A 23 -6.44 -5.42 2.91
CA CYS A 23 -6.21 -6.49 3.87
C CYS A 23 -7.44 -7.39 3.97
N VAL A 24 -7.29 -8.65 3.59
CA VAL A 24 -8.39 -9.63 3.65
C VAL A 24 -8.19 -10.64 4.78
N PRO A 25 -9.23 -10.92 5.59
CA PRO A 25 -9.21 -12.01 6.55
C PRO A 25 -9.39 -13.34 5.81
N TYR A 26 -8.30 -13.88 5.24
CA TYR A 26 -8.09 -15.25 4.71
C TYR A 26 -9.07 -15.82 3.65
N TYR A 27 -10.38 -15.58 3.72
CA TYR A 27 -11.46 -16.30 3.02
C TYR A 27 -12.59 -15.42 2.44
N ASN A 28 -12.32 -14.18 2.03
CA ASN A 28 -13.30 -13.47 1.19
C ASN A 28 -13.16 -13.92 -0.26
N PHE A 29 -13.94 -14.95 -0.62
CA PHE A 29 -14.07 -15.51 -1.98
C PHE A 29 -14.59 -14.51 -3.03
N ILE A 30 -15.09 -13.35 -2.59
CA ILE A 30 -15.75 -12.34 -3.44
C ILE A 30 -14.73 -11.46 -4.18
N CYS A 31 -13.51 -11.32 -3.67
CA CYS A 31 -12.48 -10.50 -4.32
C CYS A 31 -11.43 -11.42 -4.96
N GLN A 32 -11.60 -11.75 -6.24
CA GLN A 32 -10.60 -12.43 -7.07
C GLN A 32 -9.46 -11.47 -7.45
N MET A 33 -8.97 -10.70 -6.47
CA MET A 33 -7.90 -9.73 -6.66
C MET A 33 -6.56 -10.46 -6.56
N ASN A 34 -5.72 -10.30 -7.58
CA ASN A 34 -4.45 -11.02 -7.68
C ASN A 34 -3.44 -10.61 -6.59
N SER A 35 -3.67 -9.45 -5.94
CA SER A 35 -2.67 -8.81 -5.08
C SER A 35 -3.27 -8.25 -3.79
N THR A 36 -3.44 -9.09 -2.77
CA THR A 36 -3.91 -8.66 -1.43
C THR A 36 -2.95 -9.06 -0.32
N LEU A 37 -2.86 -8.23 0.71
CA LEU A 37 -2.07 -8.55 1.89
C LEU A 37 -2.89 -9.46 2.82
N LYS A 38 -2.28 -10.58 3.25
CA LYS A 38 -2.82 -11.45 4.29
C LYS A 38 -2.02 -11.25 5.59
N PRO A 39 -2.50 -10.43 6.55
CA PRO A 39 -1.78 -10.12 7.78
C PRO A 39 -1.28 -11.36 8.53
N ILE A 40 -2.15 -12.37 8.68
CA ILE A 40 -1.89 -13.61 9.45
C ILE A 40 -0.72 -14.42 8.86
N GLN A 41 -0.45 -14.28 7.56
CA GLN A 41 0.61 -15.02 6.88
C GLN A 41 1.97 -14.29 6.91
N SER A 42 2.03 -13.11 7.53
CA SER A 42 3.20 -12.22 7.52
C SER A 42 3.77 -12.06 8.93
N SER A 43 4.90 -12.69 9.22
CA SER A 43 5.57 -12.59 10.54
C SER A 43 6.07 -11.19 10.89
N THR A 44 6.25 -10.33 9.89
CA THR A 44 6.67 -8.93 10.07
C THR A 44 5.52 -7.94 10.17
N TYR A 45 4.27 -8.42 10.08
CA TYR A 45 3.08 -7.58 10.16
C TYR A 45 2.70 -7.37 11.64
N HIS A 46 2.47 -6.12 12.01
CA HIS A 46 1.95 -5.77 13.34
C HIS A 46 0.94 -4.63 13.22
N ASN A 47 -0.22 -4.78 13.85
CA ASN A 47 -1.17 -3.66 13.97
C ASN A 47 -0.56 -2.53 14.81
N LEU A 48 -0.80 -1.29 14.40
CA LEU A 48 -0.42 -0.13 15.18
C LEU A 48 -1.49 0.15 16.24
N ARG A 49 -1.18 -0.19 17.49
CA ARG A 49 -2.09 -0.03 18.64
C ARG A 49 -2.04 1.39 19.20
N CYS A 50 -3.13 1.84 19.78
CA CYS A 50 -3.28 3.16 20.40
C CYS A 50 -2.41 3.40 21.64
N THR A 51 -1.77 2.36 22.16
CA THR A 51 -0.71 2.51 23.16
C THR A 51 0.55 3.15 22.58
N THR A 52 0.72 3.14 21.25
CA THR A 52 1.77 3.86 20.57
C THR A 52 1.33 5.30 20.33
N SER A 53 2.20 6.27 20.60
CA SER A 53 1.90 7.67 20.33
C SER A 53 1.91 7.91 18.82
N PHE A 54 0.73 7.98 18.20
CA PHE A 54 0.54 8.34 16.80
C PHE A 54 -0.55 9.40 16.67
N TRP A 55 -0.48 10.23 15.63
CA TRP A 55 -1.35 11.40 15.48
C TRP A 55 -2.79 11.06 15.04
N SER A 56 -3.04 9.83 14.58
CA SER A 56 -4.35 9.44 14.07
C SER A 56 -5.30 8.96 15.18
N ALA A 57 -6.61 9.05 14.92
CA ALA A 57 -7.65 8.58 15.83
C ALA A 57 -7.56 7.07 16.07
N CYS A 58 -8.21 6.63 17.14
CA CYS A 58 -8.32 5.24 17.54
C CYS A 58 -9.72 4.70 17.24
N ASP A 59 -9.81 3.46 16.77
CA ASP A 59 -11.06 2.73 16.68
C ASP A 59 -11.40 1.98 17.99
N ASP A 60 -12.57 1.36 18.02
CA ASP A 60 -13.06 0.59 19.16
C ASP A 60 -12.18 -0.64 19.49
N ASN A 61 -11.37 -1.09 18.52
CA ASN A 61 -10.41 -2.18 18.70
C ASN A 61 -9.05 -1.69 19.22
N GLN A 62 -8.95 -0.42 19.62
CA GLN A 62 -7.71 0.25 20.05
C GLN A 62 -6.61 0.22 18.99
N LEU A 63 -7.00 0.26 17.72
CA LEU A 63 -6.08 0.43 16.59
C LEU A 63 -6.19 1.84 16.05
N HIS A 64 -5.08 2.37 15.56
CA HIS A 64 -5.11 3.64 14.87
C HIS A 64 -5.91 3.51 13.56
N SER A 65 -7.00 4.25 13.44
CA SER A 65 -7.85 4.25 12.25
C SER A 65 -7.26 5.11 11.14
N VAL A 66 -7.52 4.72 9.91
CA VAL A 66 -7.18 5.50 8.72
C VAL A 66 -8.39 5.63 7.81
N LYS A 67 -8.58 6.85 7.31
CA LYS A 67 -9.59 7.17 6.30
C LYS A 67 -8.96 8.12 5.29
N SER A 68 -9.15 7.86 4.00
CA SER A 68 -8.67 8.74 2.94
C SER A 68 -9.69 8.83 1.81
N SER A 69 -9.86 10.03 1.29
CA SER A 69 -10.77 10.35 0.20
C SER A 69 -9.98 10.88 -0.98
N TYR A 70 -10.31 10.41 -2.18
CA TYR A 70 -9.61 10.76 -3.41
C TYR A 70 -10.47 11.66 -4.30
N GLY A 71 -9.83 12.30 -5.29
CA GLY A 71 -10.47 13.27 -6.17
C GLY A 71 -11.53 12.66 -7.11
N ASP A 72 -11.51 11.35 -7.31
CA ASP A 72 -12.53 10.59 -8.04
C ASP A 72 -13.76 10.26 -7.18
N GLY A 73 -13.78 10.67 -5.91
CA GLY A 73 -14.85 10.40 -4.95
C GLY A 73 -14.70 9.08 -4.20
N SER A 74 -13.68 8.27 -4.50
CA SER A 74 -13.43 7.03 -3.77
C SER A 74 -12.97 7.30 -2.34
N VAL A 75 -13.34 6.41 -1.43
CA VAL A 75 -12.97 6.51 0.00
C VAL A 75 -12.49 5.17 0.51
N VAL A 76 -11.30 5.15 1.11
CA VAL A 76 -10.75 3.96 1.78
C VAL A 76 -10.79 4.14 3.29
N GLU A 77 -11.11 3.07 4.00
CA GLU A 77 -11.21 3.00 5.47
C GLU A 77 -10.53 1.72 5.99
N GLY A 78 -9.74 1.88 7.06
CA GLY A 78 -9.00 0.77 7.63
C GLY A 78 -8.27 1.13 8.91
N SER A 79 -7.20 0.40 9.20
CA SER A 79 -6.35 0.62 10.38
C SER A 79 -4.88 0.73 9.97
N LEU A 80 -4.07 1.46 10.72
CA LEU A 80 -2.63 1.53 10.52
C LEU A 80 -1.95 0.25 11.01
N ALA A 81 -0.96 -0.17 10.25
CA ALA A 81 -0.12 -1.31 10.57
C ALA A 81 1.34 -1.03 10.18
N LEU A 82 2.23 -1.84 10.73
CA LEU A 82 3.65 -1.86 10.44
C LEU A 82 3.97 -3.14 9.65
N LYS A 83 4.77 -3.00 8.60
CA LYS A 83 5.30 -4.15 7.84
C LYS A 83 6.63 -3.83 7.19
N ARG A 84 7.46 -4.86 7.03
CA ARG A 84 8.66 -4.79 6.17
C ARG A 84 8.30 -5.20 4.75
N PHE A 85 8.66 -4.33 3.81
CA PHE A 85 8.53 -4.54 2.37
C PHE A 85 9.92 -4.57 1.73
N TRP A 86 9.97 -5.00 0.48
CA TRP A 86 11.18 -4.98 -0.33
C TRP A 86 10.79 -4.78 -1.79
N PHE A 87 11.69 -4.17 -2.54
CA PHE A 87 11.60 -4.10 -4.00
C PHE A 87 12.48 -5.19 -4.62
N GLU A 88 12.06 -5.70 -5.77
CA GLU A 88 12.97 -6.42 -6.67
C GLU A 88 13.88 -5.39 -7.34
N ASP A 89 15.17 -5.68 -7.46
CA ASP A 89 16.15 -4.73 -8.01
C ASP A 89 16.31 -4.82 -9.54
N GLY A 90 15.44 -5.60 -10.21
CA GLY A 90 15.49 -5.87 -11.64
C GLY A 90 16.45 -7.00 -12.03
N THR A 91 17.16 -7.58 -11.06
CA THR A 91 17.94 -8.83 -11.16
C THR A 91 17.37 -9.87 -10.18
N ASP A 92 18.16 -10.87 -9.78
CA ASP A 92 17.77 -11.84 -8.74
C ASP A 92 17.90 -11.29 -7.30
N GLY A 93 18.12 -9.98 -7.14
CA GLY A 93 18.31 -9.32 -5.85
C GLY A 93 17.06 -8.64 -5.31
N THR A 94 17.13 -8.25 -4.03
CA THR A 94 16.04 -7.52 -3.35
C THR A 94 16.58 -6.36 -2.53
N ILE A 95 15.90 -5.21 -2.62
CA ILE A 95 16.19 -4.02 -1.81
C ILE A 95 15.22 -4.02 -0.63
N LYS A 96 15.74 -4.33 0.56
CA LYS A 96 14.95 -4.34 1.80
C LYS A 96 14.67 -2.91 2.27
N LEU A 97 13.40 -2.62 2.54
CA LEU A 97 12.99 -1.34 3.10
C LEU A 97 13.03 -1.37 4.64
N PRO A 98 13.13 -0.20 5.29
CA PRO A 98 12.80 -0.09 6.71
C PRO A 98 11.37 -0.57 6.98
N THR A 99 11.04 -0.76 8.26
CA THR A 99 9.65 -1.00 8.64
C THR A 99 8.80 0.20 8.22
N ILE A 100 7.75 -0.05 7.44
CA ILE A 100 6.85 0.96 6.89
C ILE A 100 5.55 0.95 7.68
N ALA A 101 5.07 2.13 8.08
CA ALA A 101 3.69 2.32 8.51
C ALA A 101 2.79 2.53 7.28
N PHE A 102 1.72 1.76 7.19
CA PHE A 102 0.81 1.77 6.05
C PHE A 102 -0.64 1.53 6.50
N GLY A 103 -1.59 1.90 5.65
CA GLY A 103 -3.01 1.60 5.83
C GLY A 103 -3.33 0.17 5.39
N CYS A 104 -3.82 -0.62 6.33
CA CYS A 104 -4.44 -1.92 6.09
C CYS A 104 -5.94 -1.68 5.89
N ILE A 105 -6.35 -1.62 4.62
CA ILE A 105 -7.72 -1.23 4.25
C ILE A 105 -8.64 -2.43 4.36
N HIS A 106 -9.77 -2.23 5.03
CA HIS A 106 -10.81 -3.26 5.22
C HIS A 106 -12.08 -2.94 4.43
N LYS A 107 -12.26 -1.67 4.07
CA LYS A 107 -13.42 -1.15 3.35
C LYS A 107 -12.97 -0.10 2.37
N GLU A 108 -13.40 -0.24 1.13
CA GLU A 108 -13.23 0.76 0.09
C GLU A 108 -14.60 1.01 -0.53
N ASN A 109 -15.01 2.27 -0.49
CA ASN A 109 -16.25 2.75 -1.09
C ASN A 109 -15.89 3.39 -2.42
N SER A 110 -15.64 2.56 -3.43
CA SER A 110 -15.52 2.97 -4.82
C SER A 110 -16.65 2.33 -5.64
N VAL A 111 -17.06 3.00 -6.72
CA VAL A 111 -18.12 2.51 -7.62
C VAL A 111 -17.72 1.17 -8.28
N ASP A 112 -16.41 0.92 -8.39
CA ASP A 112 -15.81 -0.23 -9.07
C ASP A 112 -14.95 -1.11 -8.15
N PHE A 113 -15.23 -1.16 -6.83
CA PHE A 113 -14.41 -1.91 -5.87
C PHE A 113 -14.16 -3.37 -6.29
N GLU A 114 -15.18 -4.06 -6.81
CA GLU A 114 -15.06 -5.46 -7.24
C GLU A 114 -14.16 -5.66 -8.49
N ASN A 115 -13.90 -4.59 -9.25
CA ASN A 115 -13.06 -4.59 -10.46
C ASN A 115 -11.62 -4.13 -10.20
N LEU A 116 -11.25 -3.76 -8.98
CA LEU A 116 -9.86 -3.40 -8.67
C LEU A 116 -8.95 -4.61 -8.80
N VAL A 117 -8.14 -4.65 -9.85
CA VAL A 117 -7.17 -5.73 -10.08
C VAL A 117 -6.05 -5.69 -9.02
N ASP A 118 -5.60 -4.48 -8.68
CA ASP A 118 -4.48 -4.20 -7.79
C ASP A 118 -4.86 -3.15 -6.72
N PRO A 119 -5.47 -3.58 -5.61
CA PRO A 119 -6.01 -2.68 -4.58
C PRO A 119 -4.92 -2.21 -3.60
N SER A 120 -3.87 -1.60 -4.14
CA SER A 120 -2.74 -1.09 -3.36
C SER A 120 -2.20 0.20 -3.96
N LEU A 121 -1.76 1.12 -3.11
CA LEU A 121 -1.31 2.44 -3.50
C LEU A 121 -0.06 2.84 -2.70
N VAL A 122 0.92 3.36 -3.42
CA VAL A 122 2.14 3.95 -2.87
C VAL A 122 2.11 5.45 -3.09
N SER A 123 2.07 6.16 -1.97
CA SER A 123 2.04 7.61 -1.92
C SER A 123 3.43 8.23 -1.97
N LEU A 124 3.60 9.24 -2.83
CA LEU A 124 4.85 10.00 -3.02
C LEU A 124 4.76 11.46 -2.58
N ARG A 125 3.58 11.98 -2.23
CA ARG A 125 3.47 13.34 -1.69
C ARG A 125 4.21 13.41 -0.34
N PRO A 126 4.99 14.48 -0.07
CA PRO A 126 5.59 14.67 1.24
C PRO A 126 4.56 14.58 2.38
N GLY A 127 4.84 13.71 3.36
CA GLY A 127 3.97 13.49 4.51
C GLY A 127 4.40 12.26 5.30
N SER A 128 4.08 12.24 6.60
CA SER A 128 4.59 11.23 7.55
C SER A 128 4.26 9.78 7.18
N LEU A 129 3.20 9.55 6.41
CA LEU A 129 2.76 8.21 5.97
C LEU A 129 3.15 7.87 4.52
N SER A 130 3.92 8.75 3.86
CA SER A 130 4.37 8.55 2.48
C SER A 130 5.60 7.64 2.41
N LEU A 131 5.84 7.01 1.26
CA LEU A 131 7.00 6.14 1.08
C LEU A 131 8.29 6.95 1.20
N VAL A 132 8.33 8.10 0.53
CA VAL A 132 9.50 8.99 0.48
C VAL A 132 9.92 9.46 1.86
N SER A 133 8.97 9.67 2.79
CA SER A 133 9.29 10.01 4.18
C SER A 133 9.86 8.82 4.94
N HIS A 134 9.29 7.62 4.79
CA HIS A 134 9.78 6.42 5.48
C HIS A 134 11.18 5.99 5.03
N ILE A 135 11.48 6.11 3.72
CA ILE A 135 12.78 5.71 3.16
C ILE A 135 13.73 6.90 2.99
N GLY A 136 13.31 8.11 3.36
CA GLY A 136 14.00 9.36 3.03
C GLY A 136 15.48 9.37 3.38
N PHE A 137 15.84 8.87 4.56
CA PHE A 137 17.24 8.76 4.99
C PHE A 137 18.07 7.87 4.05
N PHE A 138 17.51 6.76 3.57
CA PHE A 138 18.19 5.82 2.67
C PHE A 138 18.40 6.40 1.26
N ILE A 139 17.51 7.29 0.82
CA ILE A 139 17.54 7.89 -0.53
C ILE A 139 18.02 9.34 -0.53
N ASN A 140 18.59 9.82 0.57
CA ASN A 140 18.99 11.22 0.75
C ASN A 140 17.87 12.22 0.39
N HIS A 141 16.64 11.87 0.75
CA HIS A 141 15.41 12.64 0.53
C HIS A 141 15.14 13.02 -0.93
N LYS A 142 15.69 12.27 -1.90
CA LYS A 142 15.52 12.54 -3.33
C LYS A 142 15.08 11.27 -4.06
N PHE A 143 14.12 11.43 -4.96
CA PHE A 143 13.67 10.38 -5.86
C PHE A 143 13.31 10.99 -7.21
N ALA A 144 13.27 10.14 -8.24
CA ALA A 144 12.78 10.50 -9.57
C ALA A 144 12.04 9.29 -10.15
N TYR A 145 11.06 9.54 -11.01
CA TYR A 145 10.34 8.52 -11.75
C TYR A 145 10.21 8.95 -13.21
N SER A 146 10.20 7.99 -14.12
CA SER A 146 10.00 8.20 -15.55
C SER A 146 8.85 7.33 -16.01
N LEU A 147 7.81 7.95 -16.55
CA LEU A 147 6.67 7.26 -17.11
C LEU A 147 6.91 7.07 -18.60
N PRO A 148 7.00 5.83 -19.12
CA PRO A 148 7.13 5.62 -20.55
C PRO A 148 5.87 6.15 -21.24
N LEU A 149 6.07 6.90 -22.33
CA LEU A 149 4.96 7.28 -23.20
C LEU A 149 4.43 6.01 -23.88
N HIS A 150 3.17 5.69 -23.65
CA HIS A 150 2.51 4.62 -24.38
C HIS A 150 2.21 5.10 -25.81
N SER A 151 3.14 4.84 -26.73
CA SER A 151 2.91 5.01 -28.16
C SER A 151 1.90 3.95 -28.61
N LYS A 152 0.67 4.35 -28.94
CA LYS A 152 -0.20 3.53 -29.78
C LYS A 152 0.57 3.28 -31.08
N LYS A 153 1.03 2.04 -31.31
CA LYS A 153 1.35 1.61 -32.68
C LYS A 153 0.04 1.68 -33.45
N ASN A 154 -0.17 2.77 -34.17
CA ASN A 154 -1.14 2.80 -35.25
C ASN A 154 -0.62 1.77 -36.26
N ASN A 155 -1.18 0.56 -36.25
CA ASN A 155 -1.03 -0.36 -37.36
C ASN A 155 -1.80 0.24 -38.54
N VAL A 156 -1.14 1.13 -39.27
CA VAL A 156 -1.53 1.46 -40.63
C VAL A 156 -0.96 0.33 -41.49
N ILE A 157 -1.84 -0.59 -41.89
CA ILE A 157 -1.65 -1.42 -43.08
C ILE A 157 -2.48 -0.78 -44.18
#